data_AF-A0A1J5EWV9-F1
#
_entry.id   AF-A0A1J5EWV9-F1
#
_cell.length_a   1.000
_cell.length_b   1.000
_cell.length_c   1.000
_cell.angle_alpha   90.00
_cell.angle_beta   90.00
_cell.angle_gamma   90.00
#
_symmetry.space_group_name_H-M   'P 1'
#
loop_
_entity.id
_entity.type
_entity.pdbx_description
1 polymer ?
#
loop_
_entity_poly.entity_id
_entity_poly.type
_entity_poly.pdbx_seq_one_letter_code
_entity_poly.pdbx_strand_id
1 'polypeptide(L)'
;MKNLINEGGMDRFGRISLSEILFIIGFFWLGSTLQIVFFVLSLILLVTGIVGFCPLYTVLKIRTDKKVIKISKTYWLIFIILFVLIGGVGSYYSAFFTKKIFLEDYNRMNNYYKQTLFNTGKEMRPESIANYDALSKEYAVFLKKYTSYHPYALYGDKQWNNDITKVASIITDLKDKIYTGDLKESHLNLEKVRPIFQDILKRNNFSMLAITLVDFHDVMEKVIEAADTKDPVGVINTYPEANDKLNAIAAEANDAEIQAIRKNLEDIKTLAEQGQSEKLPEKAAELKSSFVKVYLKRG
;
A
#
# COMPACT_ATOMS: atom_id res chain seq x y z
N MET A 1 44.89 -17.78 -14.50
CA MET A 1 43.63 -17.51 -13.77
C MET A 1 42.59 -18.64 -13.78
N LYS A 2 42.68 -19.70 -14.62
CA LYS A 2 41.68 -20.80 -14.67
C LYS A 2 41.50 -21.61 -13.37
N ASN A 3 42.43 -21.55 -12.41
CA ASN A 3 42.39 -22.36 -11.18
C ASN A 3 41.59 -21.74 -10.02
N LEU A 4 41.07 -20.51 -10.16
CA LEU A 4 40.34 -19.83 -9.07
C LEU A 4 38.81 -19.92 -9.22
N ILE A 5 38.28 -20.25 -10.39
CA ILE A 5 36.81 -20.37 -10.59
C ILE A 5 36.34 -21.67 -9.94
N ASN A 6 35.30 -21.59 -9.10
CA ASN A 6 34.66 -22.75 -8.46
C ASN A 6 33.14 -22.79 -8.68
N GLU A 7 32.59 -21.79 -9.38
CA GLU A 7 31.17 -21.70 -9.71
C GLU A 7 30.90 -22.02 -11.19
N GLY A 8 29.95 -22.92 -11.43
CA GLY A 8 29.41 -23.20 -12.76
C GLY A 8 28.47 -22.10 -13.25
N GLY A 9 28.22 -22.05 -14.56
CA GLY A 9 27.39 -20.98 -15.16
C GLY A 9 25.95 -20.91 -14.63
N MET A 10 25.38 -22.04 -14.20
CA MET A 10 23.99 -22.08 -13.67
C MET A 10 23.90 -21.56 -12.23
N ASP A 11 24.95 -21.76 -11.44
CA ASP A 11 25.07 -21.21 -10.09
C ASP A 11 25.23 -19.69 -10.15
N ARG A 12 26.11 -19.21 -11.02
CA ARG A 12 26.31 -17.78 -11.28
C ARG A 12 25.02 -17.09 -11.72
N PHE A 13 24.26 -17.71 -12.61
CA PHE A 13 22.93 -17.25 -13.01
C PHE A 13 22.00 -17.10 -11.80
N GLY A 14 21.86 -18.17 -11.00
CA GLY A 14 20.98 -18.17 -9.83
C GLY A 14 21.36 -17.08 -8.81
N ARG A 15 22.67 -16.86 -8.61
CA ARG A 15 23.18 -15.80 -7.72
C ARG A 15 22.83 -14.40 -8.21
N ILE A 16 23.02 -14.13 -9.50
CA ILE A 16 22.71 -12.80 -10.07
C ILE A 16 21.20 -12.54 -10.02
N SER A 17 20.37 -13.55 -10.37
CA SER A 17 18.92 -13.42 -10.27
C SER A 17 18.45 -13.22 -8.83
N LEU A 18 18.98 -14.00 -7.87
CA LEU A 18 18.63 -13.83 -6.46
C LEU A 18 19.11 -12.49 -5.91
N SER A 19 20.28 -12.03 -6.33
CA SER A 19 20.79 -10.70 -6.00
C SER A 19 19.82 -9.60 -6.42
N GLU A 20 19.32 -9.66 -7.64
CA GLU A 20 18.35 -8.68 -8.17
C GLU A 20 17.04 -8.71 -7.37
N ILE A 21 16.50 -9.90 -7.08
CA ILE A 21 15.28 -10.05 -6.28
C ILE A 21 15.47 -9.47 -4.87
N LEU A 22 16.57 -9.80 -4.19
CA LEU A 22 16.88 -9.25 -2.85
C LEU A 22 17.05 -7.74 -2.88
N PHE A 23 17.66 -7.20 -3.95
CA PHE A 23 17.79 -5.76 -4.12
C PHE A 23 16.43 -5.08 -4.23
N ILE A 24 15.54 -5.58 -5.10
CA ILE A 24 14.18 -5.04 -5.30
C ILE A 24 13.38 -5.13 -3.98
N ILE A 25 13.43 -6.26 -3.28
CA ILE A 25 12.75 -6.41 -1.98
C ILE A 25 13.31 -5.41 -0.96
N GLY A 26 14.63 -5.34 -0.82
CA GLY A 26 15.30 -4.41 0.10
C GLY A 26 14.99 -2.95 -0.20
N PHE A 27 14.97 -2.58 -1.47
CA PHE A 27 14.77 -1.20 -1.91
C PHE A 27 13.32 -0.74 -1.74
N PHE A 28 12.35 -1.57 -2.13
CA PHE A 28 10.94 -1.16 -2.16
C PHE A 28 10.14 -1.54 -0.92
N TRP A 29 10.47 -2.62 -0.21
CA TRP A 29 9.54 -3.24 0.75
C TRP A 29 10.06 -3.27 2.19
N LEU A 30 11.36 -3.04 2.38
CA LEU A 30 12.01 -3.12 3.68
C LEU A 30 12.49 -1.74 4.14
N GLY A 31 12.52 -1.57 5.45
CA GLY A 31 13.14 -0.41 6.11
C GLY A 31 14.16 -0.85 7.15
N SER A 32 14.90 0.13 7.69
CA SER A 32 15.82 -0.04 8.83
C SER A 32 16.86 -1.15 8.61
N THR A 33 17.23 -1.90 9.66
CA THR A 33 18.30 -2.91 9.63
C THR A 33 18.08 -4.02 8.60
N LEU A 34 16.83 -4.46 8.39
CA LEU A 34 16.53 -5.53 7.43
C LEU A 34 16.86 -5.13 5.99
N GLN A 35 16.62 -3.87 5.62
CA GLN A 35 17.01 -3.34 4.31
C GLN A 35 18.53 -3.42 4.10
N ILE A 36 19.32 -3.05 5.11
CA ILE A 36 20.80 -3.13 5.05
C ILE A 36 21.23 -4.59 4.85
N VAL A 37 20.65 -5.53 5.59
CA VAL A 37 20.96 -6.96 5.45
C VAL A 37 20.69 -7.44 4.02
N PHE A 38 19.55 -7.06 3.43
CA PHE A 38 19.19 -7.44 2.07
C PHE A 38 20.15 -6.84 1.04
N PHE A 39 20.57 -5.57 1.21
CA PHE A 39 21.56 -4.96 0.33
C PHE A 39 22.93 -5.61 0.43
N VAL A 40 23.38 -5.97 1.63
CA VAL A 40 24.66 -6.68 1.82
C VAL A 40 24.62 -8.07 1.17
N LEU A 41 23.54 -8.83 1.40
CA LEU A 41 23.38 -10.15 0.78
C LEU A 41 23.29 -10.07 -0.74
N SER A 42 22.53 -9.10 -1.26
CA SER A 42 22.44 -8.81 -2.69
C SER A 42 23.83 -8.52 -3.27
N LEU A 43 24.60 -7.63 -2.66
CA LEU A 43 25.95 -7.28 -3.11
C LEU A 43 26.90 -8.49 -3.10
N ILE A 44 26.88 -9.31 -2.05
CA ILE A 44 27.71 -10.52 -1.97
C ILE A 44 27.36 -11.51 -3.09
N LEU A 45 26.08 -11.75 -3.34
CA LEU A 45 25.62 -12.64 -4.41
C LEU A 45 25.97 -12.11 -5.80
N LEU A 46 25.83 -10.81 -6.01
CA LEU A 46 26.20 -10.16 -7.27
C LEU A 46 27.69 -10.33 -7.55
N VAL A 47 28.54 -9.96 -6.59
CA VAL A 47 30.00 -10.01 -6.73
C VAL A 47 30.47 -11.45 -6.94
N THR A 48 29.98 -12.40 -6.14
CA THR A 48 30.36 -13.82 -6.29
C THR A 48 29.91 -14.37 -7.63
N GLY A 49 28.67 -14.11 -8.05
CA GLY A 49 28.15 -14.53 -9.36
C GLY A 49 28.90 -13.93 -10.56
N ILE A 50 29.34 -12.66 -10.48
CA ILE A 50 30.15 -12.03 -11.53
C ILE A 50 31.55 -12.63 -11.58
N VAL A 51 32.24 -12.74 -10.44
CA VAL A 51 33.62 -13.25 -10.37
C VAL A 51 33.68 -14.75 -10.68
N GLY A 52 32.61 -15.51 -10.37
CA GLY A 52 32.57 -16.96 -10.49
C GLY A 52 33.36 -17.66 -9.38
N PHE A 53 33.56 -16.98 -8.25
CA PHE A 53 34.29 -17.49 -7.10
C PHE A 53 33.52 -17.22 -5.81
N CYS A 54 33.18 -18.31 -5.11
CA CYS A 54 32.65 -18.26 -3.76
C CYS A 54 33.73 -18.68 -2.74
N PRO A 55 34.14 -17.81 -1.81
CA PRO A 55 35.05 -18.19 -0.72
C PRO A 55 34.51 -19.35 0.12
N LEU A 56 33.20 -19.36 0.38
CA LEU A 56 32.55 -20.42 1.18
C LEU A 56 32.64 -21.79 0.50
N TYR A 57 32.49 -21.84 -0.82
CA TYR A 57 32.67 -23.09 -1.57
C TYR A 57 34.10 -23.61 -1.47
N THR A 58 35.09 -22.73 -1.39
CA THR A 58 36.49 -23.12 -1.21
C THR A 58 36.69 -23.78 0.15
N VAL A 59 36.14 -23.17 1.22
CA VAL A 59 36.19 -23.73 2.59
C VAL A 59 35.49 -25.09 2.66
N LEU A 60 34.32 -25.21 2.03
CA LEU A 60 33.51 -26.43 2.01
C LEU A 60 33.95 -27.45 0.94
N LYS A 61 34.99 -27.15 0.16
CA LYS A 61 35.47 -27.97 -0.98
C LYS A 61 34.37 -28.30 -2.01
N ILE A 62 33.41 -27.40 -2.18
CA ILE A 62 32.32 -27.47 -3.18
C ILE A 62 32.81 -26.86 -4.49
N ARG A 63 32.44 -27.49 -5.61
CA ARG A 63 32.73 -27.04 -6.98
C ARG A 63 31.54 -27.33 -7.86
N THR A 64 30.89 -26.30 -8.39
CA THR A 64 29.73 -26.42 -9.31
C THR A 64 30.14 -26.31 -10.78
N ASP A 65 31.43 -26.08 -11.04
CA ASP A 65 32.05 -25.99 -12.38
C ASP A 65 32.41 -27.38 -12.98
N LYS A 66 32.16 -28.48 -12.25
CA LYS A 66 32.55 -29.85 -12.64
C LYS A 66 31.97 -30.33 -13.96
N LYS A 67 30.82 -29.80 -14.39
CA LYS A 67 30.26 -30.00 -15.73
C LYS A 67 30.21 -28.65 -16.44
N VAL A 68 31.00 -28.50 -17.51
CA VAL A 68 30.91 -27.33 -18.38
C VAL A 68 29.64 -27.47 -19.22
N ILE A 69 28.50 -27.08 -18.63
CA ILE A 69 27.30 -26.79 -19.42
C ILE A 69 27.65 -25.55 -20.24
N LYS A 70 27.94 -25.72 -21.53
CA LYS A 70 28.07 -24.59 -22.45
C LYS A 70 26.70 -23.92 -22.54
N ILE A 71 26.54 -22.82 -21.81
CA ILE A 71 25.35 -21.97 -21.93
C ILE A 71 25.32 -21.45 -23.36
N SER A 72 24.25 -21.77 -24.10
CA SER A 72 24.11 -21.28 -25.47
C SER A 72 23.88 -19.76 -25.47
N LYS A 73 24.18 -19.10 -26.59
CA LYS A 73 23.87 -17.67 -26.76
C LYS A 73 22.38 -17.38 -26.52
N THR A 74 21.50 -18.31 -26.87
CA THR A 74 20.06 -18.22 -26.62
C THR A 74 19.74 -18.18 -25.13
N TYR A 75 20.37 -19.04 -24.31
CA TYR A 75 20.17 -19.01 -22.86
C TYR A 75 20.67 -17.71 -22.24
N TRP A 76 21.80 -17.19 -22.72
CA TRP A 76 22.32 -15.91 -22.24
C TRP A 76 21.38 -14.75 -22.62
N LEU A 77 20.81 -14.77 -23.83
CA LEU A 77 19.79 -13.81 -24.26
C LEU A 77 18.54 -13.90 -23.38
N ILE A 78 18.03 -15.11 -23.10
CA ILE A 78 16.89 -15.33 -22.19
C ILE A 78 17.19 -14.77 -20.80
N PHE A 79 18.40 -14.97 -20.29
CA PHE A 79 18.81 -14.42 -19.00
C PHE A 79 18.77 -12.89 -18.97
N ILE A 80 19.36 -12.21 -19.96
CA ILE A 80 19.30 -10.74 -20.03
C ILE A 80 17.85 -10.29 -20.06
N ILE A 81 17.01 -10.94 -20.88
CA ILE A 81 15.59 -10.59 -21.00
C ILE A 81 14.91 -10.75 -19.64
N LEU A 82 15.11 -11.87 -18.95
CA LEU A 82 14.55 -12.10 -17.62
C LEU A 82 15.05 -11.11 -16.58
N PHE A 83 16.35 -10.78 -16.58
CA PHE A 83 16.93 -9.78 -15.69
C PHE A 83 16.29 -8.41 -15.94
N VAL A 84 16.24 -7.95 -17.18
CA VAL A 84 15.58 -6.68 -17.54
C VAL A 84 14.09 -6.70 -17.20
N LEU A 85 13.40 -7.83 -17.40
CA LEU A 85 12.01 -7.98 -17.02
C LEU A 85 11.83 -7.90 -15.50
N ILE A 86 12.62 -8.63 -14.70
CA ILE A 86 12.54 -8.61 -13.24
C ILE A 86 12.86 -7.20 -12.72
N GLY A 87 13.96 -6.60 -13.18
CA GLY A 87 14.35 -5.25 -12.83
C GLY A 87 13.29 -4.21 -13.20
N GLY A 88 12.83 -4.20 -14.45
CA GLY A 88 11.86 -3.21 -14.94
C GLY A 88 10.45 -3.44 -14.41
N VAL A 89 9.88 -4.62 -14.68
CA VAL A 89 8.51 -4.99 -14.31
C VAL A 89 8.39 -5.11 -12.79
N GLY A 90 9.34 -5.76 -12.13
CA GLY A 90 9.35 -5.91 -10.68
C GLY A 90 9.47 -4.58 -9.95
N SER A 91 10.30 -3.65 -10.42
CA SER A 91 10.38 -2.30 -9.84
C SER A 91 9.11 -1.49 -10.08
N TYR A 92 8.53 -1.56 -11.28
CA TYR A 92 7.27 -0.87 -11.59
C TYR A 92 6.13 -1.34 -10.67
N TYR A 93 5.91 -2.66 -10.58
CA TYR A 93 4.88 -3.20 -9.68
C TYR A 93 5.20 -2.90 -8.22
N SER A 94 6.45 -2.97 -7.79
CA SER A 94 6.83 -2.64 -6.41
C SER A 94 6.55 -1.17 -6.08
N ALA A 95 6.89 -0.25 -6.97
CA ALA A 95 6.57 1.18 -6.80
C ALA A 95 5.05 1.40 -6.70
N PHE A 96 4.28 0.73 -7.56
CA PHE A 96 2.82 0.80 -7.55
C PHE A 96 2.22 0.26 -6.24
N PHE A 97 2.55 -0.98 -5.86
CA PHE A 97 1.96 -1.62 -4.68
C PHE A 97 2.40 -0.98 -3.36
N THR A 98 3.63 -0.50 -3.26
CA THR A 98 4.09 0.18 -2.03
C THR A 98 3.39 1.52 -1.84
N LYS A 99 3.11 2.26 -2.93
CA LYS A 99 2.24 3.44 -2.94
C LYS A 99 0.81 3.09 -2.51
N LYS A 100 0.28 1.99 -3.06
CA LYS A 100 -1.05 1.45 -2.75
C LYS A 100 -1.23 1.18 -1.25
N ILE A 101 -0.34 0.36 -0.69
CA ILE A 101 -0.37 -0.04 0.73
C ILE A 101 -0.23 1.19 1.64
N PHE A 102 0.58 2.18 1.24
CA PHE A 102 0.66 3.44 1.97
C PHE A 102 -0.68 4.18 2.03
N LEU A 103 -1.40 4.27 0.91
CA LEU A 103 -2.72 4.90 0.89
C LEU A 103 -3.74 4.15 1.74
N GLU A 104 -3.70 2.81 1.74
CA GLU A 104 -4.55 1.98 2.62
C GLU A 104 -4.27 2.25 4.10
N ASP A 105 -3.00 2.24 4.50
CA ASP A 105 -2.62 2.54 5.89
C ASP A 105 -2.94 3.99 6.29
N TYR A 106 -2.73 4.94 5.39
CA TYR A 106 -3.12 6.34 5.58
C TYR A 106 -4.63 6.45 5.76
N ASN A 107 -5.43 5.82 4.90
CA ASN A 107 -6.88 5.93 4.96
C ASN A 107 -7.48 5.26 6.20
N ARG A 108 -6.92 4.12 6.64
CA ARG A 108 -7.32 3.47 7.89
C ARG A 108 -7.24 4.43 9.07
N MET A 109 -6.12 5.15 9.23
CA MET A 109 -6.02 6.16 10.30
C MET A 109 -6.87 7.40 10.00
N ASN A 110 -6.90 7.84 8.74
CA ASN A 110 -7.53 9.10 8.31
C ASN A 110 -9.05 9.06 8.51
N ASN A 111 -9.65 7.86 8.43
CA ASN A 111 -11.04 7.65 8.77
C ASN A 111 -11.34 8.10 10.22
N TYR A 112 -10.58 7.62 11.20
CA TYR A 112 -10.75 8.02 12.60
C TYR A 112 -10.43 9.50 12.83
N TYR A 113 -9.46 10.05 12.11
CA TYR A 113 -9.19 11.49 12.13
C TYR A 113 -10.40 12.30 11.68
N LYS A 114 -11.00 11.97 10.52
CA LYS A 114 -12.20 12.63 9.99
C LYS A 114 -13.36 12.53 10.99
N GLN A 115 -13.59 11.36 11.57
CA GLN A 115 -14.66 11.15 12.56
C GLN A 115 -14.41 11.96 13.84
N THR A 116 -13.18 11.96 14.36
CA THR A 116 -12.83 12.76 15.54
C THR A 116 -13.04 14.25 15.27
N LEU A 117 -12.58 14.74 14.12
CA LEU A 117 -12.75 16.12 13.69
C LEU A 117 -14.23 16.51 13.54
N PHE A 118 -15.05 15.63 12.95
CA PHE A 118 -16.49 15.85 12.80
C PHE A 118 -17.20 15.90 14.17
N ASN A 119 -16.97 14.90 15.02
CA ASN A 119 -17.65 14.79 16.31
C ASN A 119 -17.24 15.92 17.27
N THR A 120 -15.97 16.33 17.27
CA THR A 120 -15.52 17.48 18.05
C THR A 120 -16.20 18.78 17.58
N GLY A 121 -16.40 18.95 16.27
CA GLY A 121 -17.15 20.08 15.70
C GLY A 121 -18.65 20.04 15.99
N LYS A 122 -19.21 18.86 16.27
CA LYS A 122 -20.60 18.66 16.73
C LYS A 122 -20.76 18.68 18.24
N GLU A 123 -19.66 18.86 18.98
CA GLU A 123 -19.62 18.80 20.44
C GLU A 123 -20.11 17.46 21.02
N MET A 124 -19.99 16.37 20.25
CA MET A 124 -20.39 15.00 20.62
C MET A 124 -19.29 14.30 21.42
N ARG A 125 -19.21 14.61 22.73
CA ARG A 125 -18.07 14.20 23.59
C ARG A 125 -17.83 12.68 23.64
N PRO A 126 -18.82 11.80 23.89
CA PRO A 126 -18.58 10.37 23.94
C PRO A 126 -17.98 9.81 22.64
N GLU A 127 -18.52 10.24 21.50
CA GLU A 127 -18.09 9.83 20.17
C GLU A 127 -16.73 10.45 19.80
N SER A 128 -16.44 11.68 20.25
CA SER A 128 -15.12 12.29 20.13
C SER A 128 -14.07 11.48 20.88
N ILE A 129 -14.34 11.06 22.12
CA ILE A 129 -13.40 10.23 22.91
C ILE A 129 -13.16 8.89 22.23
N ALA A 130 -14.23 8.19 21.84
CA ALA A 130 -14.11 6.88 21.20
C ALA A 130 -13.31 6.92 19.88
N ASN A 131 -13.58 7.93 19.03
CA ASN A 131 -12.84 8.08 17.78
C ASN A 131 -11.41 8.59 18.00
N TYR A 132 -11.19 9.43 19.01
CA TYR A 132 -9.85 9.88 19.38
C TYR A 132 -8.97 8.71 19.82
N ASP A 133 -9.48 7.81 20.67
CA ASP A 133 -8.72 6.65 21.13
C ASP A 133 -8.33 5.74 19.96
N ALA A 134 -9.26 5.51 19.02
CA ALA A 134 -9.01 4.76 17.80
C ALA A 134 -7.99 5.48 16.89
N LEU A 135 -8.11 6.79 16.70
CA LEU A 135 -7.15 7.61 15.96
C LEU A 135 -5.76 7.51 16.57
N SER A 136 -5.62 7.72 17.89
CA SER A 136 -4.34 7.67 18.59
C SER A 136 -3.65 6.33 18.40
N LYS A 137 -4.40 5.23 18.53
CA LYS A 137 -3.91 3.87 18.31
C LYS A 137 -3.46 3.63 16.86
N GLU A 138 -4.33 3.90 15.88
CA GLU A 138 -4.01 3.65 14.47
C GLU A 138 -2.90 4.57 13.97
N TYR A 139 -2.84 5.81 14.45
CA TYR A 139 -1.76 6.74 14.12
C TYR A 139 -0.42 6.27 14.68
N ALA A 140 -0.37 5.71 15.89
CA ALA A 140 0.85 5.15 16.44
C ALA A 140 1.38 3.97 15.60
N VAL A 141 0.49 3.12 15.07
CA VAL A 141 0.84 2.04 14.13
C VAL A 141 1.40 2.62 12.83
N PHE A 142 0.72 3.61 12.26
CA PHE A 142 1.15 4.31 11.04
C PHE A 142 2.53 4.96 11.22
N LEU A 143 2.70 5.75 12.28
CA LEU A 143 3.95 6.45 12.61
C LEU A 143 5.11 5.47 12.76
N LYS A 144 4.93 4.42 13.57
CA LYS A 144 5.97 3.41 13.79
C LYS A 144 6.47 2.78 12.48
N LYS A 145 5.54 2.43 11.59
CA LYS A 145 5.86 1.85 10.28
C LYS A 145 6.63 2.85 9.43
N TYR A 146 6.08 4.05 9.26
CA TYR A 146 6.58 4.98 8.25
C TYR A 146 7.69 5.95 8.72
N THR A 147 8.05 5.95 10.00
CA THR A 147 9.33 6.51 10.44
C THR A 147 10.51 5.63 10.01
N SER A 148 10.28 4.32 9.93
CA SER A 148 11.32 3.30 9.71
C SER A 148 11.42 2.81 8.26
N TYR A 149 10.33 2.95 7.51
CA TYR A 149 10.17 2.48 6.13
C TYR A 149 9.49 3.57 5.29
N HIS A 150 10.02 3.85 4.10
CA HIS A 150 9.48 4.82 3.16
C HIS A 150 9.14 4.11 1.85
N PRO A 151 7.87 4.12 1.40
CA PRO A 151 7.55 3.64 0.07
C PRO A 151 8.28 4.50 -0.97
N TYR A 152 8.50 3.96 -2.16
CA TYR A 152 9.30 4.63 -3.19
C TYR A 152 8.84 6.06 -3.49
N ALA A 153 7.53 6.29 -3.50
CA ALA A 153 6.94 7.62 -3.72
C ALA A 153 7.33 8.66 -2.65
N LEU A 154 7.72 8.23 -1.45
CA LEU A 154 8.10 9.07 -0.31
C LEU A 154 9.60 9.05 -0.02
N TYR A 155 10.37 8.17 -0.68
CA TYR A 155 11.78 7.92 -0.33
C TYR A 155 12.67 9.17 -0.39
N GLY A 156 12.36 10.11 -1.29
CA GLY A 156 13.10 11.37 -1.44
C GLY A 156 12.60 12.51 -0.55
N ASP A 157 11.53 12.32 0.23
CA ASP A 157 10.90 13.39 0.99
C ASP A 157 11.64 13.66 2.30
N LYS A 158 12.42 14.74 2.31
CA LYS A 158 13.20 15.18 3.47
C LYS A 158 12.34 15.72 4.62
N GLN A 159 11.09 16.12 4.36
CA GLN A 159 10.18 16.66 5.37
C GLN A 159 9.30 15.59 6.00
N TRP A 160 9.18 14.42 5.35
CA TRP A 160 8.28 13.33 5.73
C TRP A 160 8.28 13.02 7.23
N ASN A 161 9.44 12.65 7.80
CA ASN A 161 9.53 12.25 9.20
C ASN A 161 9.16 13.39 10.16
N ASN A 162 9.50 14.63 9.82
CA ASN A 162 9.16 15.79 10.62
C ASN A 162 7.65 16.04 10.61
N ASP A 163 7.01 15.92 9.44
CA ASP A 163 5.57 16.16 9.30
C ASP A 163 4.72 15.13 10.03
N ILE A 164 5.03 13.84 9.89
CA ILE A 164 4.28 12.80 10.61
C ILE A 164 4.53 12.87 12.12
N THR A 165 5.72 13.29 12.55
CA THR A 165 5.98 13.53 13.98
C THR A 165 5.22 14.74 14.50
N LYS A 166 5.10 15.81 13.69
CA LYS A 166 4.31 16.99 14.03
C LYS A 166 2.83 16.65 14.18
N VAL A 167 2.29 15.84 13.27
CA VAL A 167 0.90 15.34 13.39
C VAL A 167 0.74 14.46 14.64
N ALA A 168 1.72 13.61 14.96
CA ALA A 168 1.72 12.82 16.20
C ALA A 168 1.61 13.71 17.46
N SER A 169 2.37 14.82 17.50
CA SER A 169 2.31 15.80 18.58
C SER A 169 0.92 16.40 18.69
N ILE A 170 0.36 16.89 17.58
CA ILE A 170 -0.99 17.47 17.56
C ILE A 170 -2.02 16.47 18.12
N ILE A 171 -2.00 15.22 17.67
CA ILE A 171 -2.93 14.19 18.16
C ILE A 171 -2.71 13.92 19.66
N THR A 172 -1.46 13.83 20.11
CA THR A 172 -1.17 13.51 21.51
C THR A 172 -1.57 14.65 22.46
N ASP A 173 -1.30 15.89 22.07
CA ASP A 173 -1.58 17.10 22.87
C ASP A 173 -3.08 17.37 23.05
N LEU A 174 -3.92 16.73 22.24
CA LEU A 174 -5.38 16.84 22.28
C LEU A 174 -6.06 15.95 23.33
N LYS A 175 -5.33 14.97 23.89
CA LYS A 175 -5.92 13.96 24.77
C LYS A 175 -6.73 14.59 25.89
N ASP A 176 -6.09 15.43 26.70
CA ASP A 176 -6.73 15.99 27.89
C ASP A 176 -7.90 16.90 27.52
N LYS A 177 -7.81 17.65 26.42
CA LYS A 177 -8.87 18.55 25.95
C LYS A 177 -10.12 17.78 25.51
N ILE A 178 -9.95 16.73 24.72
CA ILE A 178 -11.06 15.88 24.29
C ILE A 178 -11.71 15.19 25.50
N TYR A 179 -10.88 14.68 26.41
CA TYR A 179 -11.37 14.00 27.61
C TYR A 179 -12.04 14.93 28.61
N THR A 180 -11.59 16.17 28.77
CA THR A 180 -12.18 17.17 29.69
C THR A 180 -13.38 17.91 29.09
N GLY A 181 -13.55 17.86 27.76
CA GLY A 181 -14.72 18.39 27.05
C GLY A 181 -14.47 19.70 26.31
N ASP A 182 -13.22 20.15 26.16
CA ASP A 182 -12.87 21.30 25.32
C ASP A 182 -12.84 20.91 23.83
N LEU A 183 -14.02 20.59 23.29
CA LEU A 183 -14.17 20.03 21.95
C LEU A 183 -14.00 21.08 20.85
N LYS A 184 -14.37 22.34 21.11
CA LYS A 184 -14.18 23.44 20.16
C LYS A 184 -12.71 23.71 19.91
N GLU A 185 -11.91 23.81 20.97
CA GLU A 185 -10.46 23.99 20.80
C GLU A 185 -9.82 22.73 20.20
N SER A 186 -10.30 21.54 20.58
CA SER A 186 -9.82 20.28 19.99
C SER A 186 -10.07 20.22 18.48
N HIS A 187 -11.27 20.61 18.03
CA HIS A 187 -11.61 20.70 16.61
C HIS A 187 -10.68 21.65 15.85
N LEU A 188 -10.47 22.87 16.36
CA LEU A 188 -9.58 23.86 15.74
C LEU A 188 -8.12 23.38 15.63
N ASN A 189 -7.66 22.61 16.61
CA ASN A 189 -6.32 22.02 16.59
C ASN A 189 -6.23 20.82 15.64
N LEU A 190 -7.26 19.98 15.54
CA LEU A 190 -7.34 18.88 14.56
C LEU A 190 -7.32 19.41 13.13
N GLU A 191 -7.98 20.53 12.83
CA GLU A 191 -7.97 21.15 11.49
C GLU A 191 -6.54 21.42 10.96
N LYS A 192 -5.55 21.62 11.86
CA LYS A 192 -4.14 21.83 11.49
C LYS A 192 -3.47 20.59 10.90
N VAL A 193 -4.02 19.39 11.11
CA VAL A 193 -3.49 18.14 10.55
C VAL A 193 -3.76 18.04 9.04
N ARG A 194 -4.93 18.51 8.58
CA ARG A 194 -5.34 18.45 7.17
C ARG A 194 -4.31 19.07 6.21
N PRO A 195 -3.84 20.32 6.39
CA PRO A 195 -2.88 20.91 5.45
C PRO A 195 -1.54 20.19 5.43
N ILE A 196 -1.11 19.56 6.53
CA ILE A 196 0.14 18.78 6.58
C ILE A 196 0.03 17.57 5.66
N PHE A 197 -1.04 16.77 5.79
CA PHE A 197 -1.24 15.61 4.92
C PHE A 197 -1.53 16.00 3.48
N GLN A 198 -2.25 17.08 3.23
CA GLN A 198 -2.43 17.58 1.87
C GLN A 198 -1.11 17.98 1.23
N ASP A 199 -0.21 18.63 1.96
CA ASP A 199 1.12 18.99 1.45
C ASP A 199 1.98 17.76 1.18
N ILE A 200 2.02 16.80 2.12
CA ILE A 200 2.63 15.47 1.94
C ILE A 200 2.19 14.83 0.63
N LEU A 201 0.87 14.72 0.43
CA LEU A 201 0.32 13.99 -0.71
C LEU A 201 0.62 14.74 -2.03
N LYS A 202 0.50 16.07 -2.03
CA LYS A 202 0.80 16.90 -3.20
C LYS A 202 2.27 16.85 -3.61
N ARG A 203 3.20 17.10 -2.69
CA ARG A 203 4.64 17.17 -3.01
C ARG A 203 5.24 15.82 -3.40
N ASN A 204 4.57 14.73 -3.02
CA ASN A 204 4.96 13.37 -3.38
C ASN A 204 4.10 12.78 -4.53
N ASN A 205 3.37 13.62 -5.27
CA ASN A 205 2.61 13.24 -6.47
C ASN A 205 1.58 12.11 -6.21
N PHE A 206 0.92 12.14 -5.05
CA PHE A 206 -0.28 11.35 -4.83
C PHE A 206 -1.48 12.03 -5.48
N SER A 207 -2.28 11.23 -6.17
CA SER A 207 -3.54 11.70 -6.75
C SER A 207 -4.61 11.79 -5.66
N MET A 208 -5.32 12.92 -5.56
CA MET A 208 -6.48 13.05 -4.66
C MET A 208 -7.55 12.00 -4.98
N LEU A 209 -7.72 11.70 -6.27
CA LEU A 209 -8.58 10.61 -6.73
C LEU A 209 -8.13 9.26 -6.15
N ALA A 210 -6.83 8.95 -6.15
CA ALA A 210 -6.31 7.70 -5.57
C ALA A 210 -6.62 7.56 -4.07
N ILE A 211 -6.50 8.66 -3.33
CA ILE A 211 -6.83 8.70 -1.90
C ILE A 211 -8.32 8.41 -1.69
N THR A 212 -9.20 9.09 -2.44
CA THR A 212 -10.66 8.86 -2.33
C THR A 212 -11.09 7.46 -2.79
N LEU A 213 -10.39 6.88 -3.78
CA LEU A 213 -10.64 5.53 -4.27
C LEU A 213 -10.33 4.47 -3.21
N VAL A 214 -9.25 4.62 -2.44
CA VAL A 214 -8.93 3.71 -1.33
C VAL A 214 -9.96 3.83 -0.20
N ASP A 215 -10.40 5.04 0.16
CA ASP A 215 -11.44 5.25 1.18
C ASP A 215 -12.75 4.53 0.80
N PHE A 216 -13.08 4.51 -0.49
CA PHE A 216 -14.24 3.79 -1.01
C PHE A 216 -14.03 2.27 -1.03
N HIS A 217 -12.84 1.77 -1.36
CA HIS A 217 -12.54 0.34 -1.40
C HIS A 217 -12.91 -0.36 -0.10
N ASP A 218 -12.47 0.17 1.04
CA ASP A 218 -12.65 -0.48 2.35
C ASP A 218 -14.14 -0.65 2.71
N VAL A 219 -14.96 0.35 2.39
CA VAL A 219 -16.40 0.32 2.66
C VAL A 219 -17.16 -0.45 1.57
N MET A 220 -16.67 -0.44 0.33
CA MET A 220 -17.19 -1.24 -0.77
C MET A 220 -17.01 -2.74 -0.49
N GLU A 221 -15.87 -3.16 0.06
CA GLU A 221 -15.64 -4.57 0.39
C GLU A 221 -16.63 -5.08 1.45
N LYS A 222 -17.11 -4.23 2.37
CA LYS A 222 -18.20 -4.60 3.31
C LYS A 222 -19.52 -4.86 2.57
N VAL A 223 -19.83 -4.04 1.56
CA VAL A 223 -21.03 -4.23 0.71
C VAL A 223 -20.89 -5.54 -0.10
N ILE A 224 -19.70 -5.80 -0.63
CA ILE A 224 -19.39 -7.03 -1.38
C ILE A 224 -19.52 -8.26 -0.48
N GLU A 225 -18.98 -8.23 0.74
CA GLU A 225 -19.06 -9.34 1.70
C GLU A 225 -20.52 -9.70 2.03
N ALA A 226 -21.37 -8.69 2.28
CA ALA A 226 -22.80 -8.91 2.50
C ALA A 226 -23.50 -9.46 1.25
N ALA A 227 -23.14 -8.95 0.07
CA ALA A 227 -23.70 -9.42 -1.20
C ALA A 227 -23.30 -10.87 -1.53
N ASP A 228 -22.03 -11.23 -1.31
CA ASP A 228 -21.49 -12.58 -1.53
C ASP A 228 -22.10 -13.62 -0.58
N THR A 229 -22.44 -13.20 0.64
CA THR A 229 -23.17 -14.02 1.62
C THR A 229 -24.69 -14.03 1.39
N LYS A 230 -25.16 -13.40 0.31
CA LYS A 230 -26.58 -13.29 -0.06
C LYS A 230 -27.43 -12.67 1.07
N ASP A 231 -26.90 -11.67 1.76
CA ASP A 231 -27.57 -10.93 2.85
C ASP A 231 -28.06 -9.55 2.34
N PRO A 232 -29.32 -9.42 1.92
CA PRO A 232 -29.88 -8.15 1.47
C PRO A 232 -29.89 -7.09 2.57
N VAL A 233 -30.07 -7.49 3.84
CA VAL A 233 -30.13 -6.56 4.96
C VAL A 233 -28.73 -5.98 5.23
N GLY A 234 -27.71 -6.83 5.22
CA GLY A 234 -26.31 -6.42 5.32
C GLY A 234 -25.90 -5.44 4.20
N VAL A 235 -26.32 -5.70 2.97
CA VAL A 235 -26.10 -4.79 1.83
C VAL A 235 -26.76 -3.43 2.09
N ILE A 236 -28.04 -3.41 2.47
CA ILE A 236 -28.78 -2.17 2.72
C ILE A 236 -28.13 -1.36 3.86
N ASN A 237 -27.64 -2.04 4.90
CA ASN A 237 -27.02 -1.39 6.06
C ASN A 237 -25.64 -0.80 5.75
N THR A 238 -24.86 -1.44 4.88
CA THR A 238 -23.49 -0.99 4.55
C THR A 238 -23.46 0.00 3.38
N TYR A 239 -24.50 0.02 2.54
CA TYR A 239 -24.62 0.89 1.38
C TYR A 239 -24.40 2.40 1.65
N PRO A 240 -25.01 3.03 2.68
CA PRO A 240 -24.93 4.48 2.85
C PRO A 240 -23.49 4.99 2.99
N GLU A 241 -22.66 4.25 3.75
CA GLU A 241 -21.24 4.60 3.93
C GLU A 241 -20.50 4.53 2.59
N ALA A 242 -20.71 3.46 1.82
CA ALA A 242 -20.09 3.30 0.49
C ALA A 242 -20.53 4.38 -0.50
N ASN A 243 -21.82 4.72 -0.49
CA ASN A 243 -22.39 5.77 -1.34
C ASN A 243 -21.74 7.14 -1.07
N ASP A 244 -21.55 7.48 0.21
CA ASP A 244 -20.94 8.74 0.62
C ASP A 244 -19.47 8.83 0.19
N LYS A 245 -18.70 7.74 0.33
CA LYS A 245 -17.31 7.71 -0.17
C LYS A 245 -17.25 7.80 -1.70
N LEU A 246 -18.19 7.18 -2.41
CA LEU A 246 -18.26 7.29 -3.86
C LEU A 246 -18.64 8.70 -4.34
N ASN A 247 -19.42 9.46 -3.54
CA ASN A 247 -19.69 10.88 -3.83
C ASN A 247 -18.41 11.71 -3.78
N ALA A 248 -17.50 11.43 -2.84
CA ALA A 248 -16.21 12.10 -2.78
C ALA A 248 -15.35 11.79 -4.01
N ILE A 249 -15.37 10.55 -4.52
CA ILE A 249 -14.69 10.20 -5.79
C ILE A 249 -15.29 10.99 -6.95
N ALA A 250 -16.63 11.05 -7.04
CA ALA A 250 -17.33 11.75 -8.11
C ALA A 250 -17.05 13.26 -8.14
N ALA A 251 -16.70 13.86 -7.00
CA ALA A 251 -16.27 15.25 -6.92
C ALA A 251 -14.88 15.47 -7.52
N GLU A 252 -13.99 14.47 -7.46
CA GLU A 252 -12.64 14.53 -8.04
C GLU A 252 -12.61 14.13 -9.52
N ALA A 253 -13.42 13.13 -9.91
CA ALA A 253 -13.58 12.71 -11.30
C ALA A 253 -14.95 12.06 -11.51
N ASN A 254 -15.64 12.43 -12.59
CA ASN A 254 -17.00 11.95 -12.86
C ASN A 254 -17.19 11.39 -14.29
N ASP A 255 -16.15 10.76 -14.83
CA ASP A 255 -16.21 10.16 -16.16
C ASP A 255 -16.93 8.80 -16.18
N ALA A 256 -17.05 8.23 -17.38
CA ALA A 256 -17.75 6.98 -17.63
C ALA A 256 -17.28 5.81 -16.74
N GLU A 257 -16.00 5.76 -16.36
CA GLU A 257 -15.50 4.67 -15.51
C GLU A 257 -16.01 4.83 -14.06
N ILE A 258 -16.08 6.05 -13.52
CA ILE A 258 -16.66 6.33 -12.19
C ILE A 258 -18.17 6.14 -12.18
N GLN A 259 -18.84 6.54 -13.26
CA GLN A 259 -20.27 6.32 -13.44
C GLN A 259 -20.64 4.83 -13.51
N ALA A 260 -19.75 3.98 -14.06
CA ALA A 260 -19.94 2.53 -14.03
C ALA A 260 -19.88 1.96 -12.59
N ILE A 261 -18.96 2.45 -11.76
CA ILE A 261 -18.90 2.07 -10.32
C ILE A 261 -20.19 2.50 -9.62
N ARG A 262 -20.64 3.74 -9.84
CA ARG A 262 -21.91 4.27 -9.30
C ARG A 262 -23.08 3.38 -9.64
N LYS A 263 -23.23 3.07 -10.93
CA LYS A 263 -24.33 2.23 -11.42
C LYS A 263 -24.30 0.86 -10.75
N ASN A 264 -23.14 0.21 -10.67
CA ASN A 264 -23.04 -1.12 -10.07
C ASN A 264 -23.37 -1.10 -8.57
N LEU A 265 -22.95 -0.06 -7.83
CA LEU A 265 -23.28 0.09 -6.42
C LEU A 265 -24.80 0.28 -6.21
N GLU A 266 -25.45 1.11 -7.02
CA GLU A 266 -26.90 1.31 -6.99
C GLU A 266 -27.69 0.06 -7.40
N ASP A 267 -27.20 -0.68 -8.41
CA ASP A 267 -27.80 -1.93 -8.86
C ASP A 267 -27.76 -2.99 -7.73
N ILE A 268 -26.67 -3.08 -6.96
CA ILE A 268 -26.58 -3.96 -5.78
C ILE A 268 -27.66 -3.61 -4.75
N LYS A 269 -27.78 -2.33 -4.40
CA LYS A 269 -28.82 -1.87 -3.46
C LYS A 269 -30.21 -2.21 -3.96
N THR A 270 -30.47 -1.96 -5.24
CA THR A 270 -31.77 -2.24 -5.87
C THR A 270 -32.11 -3.72 -5.79
N LEU A 271 -31.15 -4.61 -6.07
CA LEU A 271 -31.36 -6.06 -5.93
C LEU A 271 -31.65 -6.47 -4.48
N ALA A 272 -30.95 -5.87 -3.52
CA ALA A 272 -31.17 -6.13 -2.10
C ALA A 272 -32.56 -5.66 -1.64
N GLU A 273 -32.99 -4.46 -2.04
CA GLU A 273 -34.33 -3.93 -1.75
C GLU A 273 -35.44 -4.77 -2.38
N GLN A 274 -35.17 -5.41 -3.53
CA GLN A 274 -36.09 -6.32 -4.21
C GLN A 274 -36.03 -7.76 -3.67
N GLY A 275 -35.19 -8.06 -2.67
CA GLY A 275 -35.02 -9.40 -2.12
C GLY A 275 -34.41 -10.40 -3.12
N GLN A 276 -33.74 -9.94 -4.17
CA GLN A 276 -33.12 -10.78 -5.20
C GLN A 276 -31.73 -11.26 -4.76
N SER A 277 -31.67 -11.91 -3.59
CA SER A 277 -30.45 -12.35 -2.93
C SER A 277 -29.55 -13.26 -3.79
N GLU A 278 -30.14 -14.07 -4.67
CA GLU A 278 -29.40 -14.94 -5.61
C GLU A 278 -28.57 -14.18 -6.65
N LYS A 279 -28.93 -12.92 -6.97
CA LYS A 279 -28.22 -12.10 -7.96
C LYS A 279 -27.16 -11.17 -7.34
N LEU A 280 -27.13 -11.06 -6.00
CA LEU A 280 -26.20 -10.19 -5.30
C LEU A 280 -24.73 -10.53 -5.57
N PRO A 281 -24.28 -11.81 -5.52
CA PRO A 281 -22.86 -12.12 -5.74
C PRO A 281 -22.36 -11.75 -7.14
N GLU A 282 -23.18 -11.98 -8.17
CA GLU A 282 -22.84 -11.61 -9.55
C GLU A 282 -22.65 -10.08 -9.67
N LYS A 283 -23.57 -9.30 -9.08
CA LYS A 283 -23.47 -7.85 -9.12
C LYS A 283 -22.31 -7.31 -8.27
N ALA A 284 -21.98 -7.97 -7.15
CA ALA A 284 -20.81 -7.68 -6.35
C ALA A 284 -19.51 -7.86 -7.14
N ALA A 285 -19.40 -8.94 -7.91
CA ALA A 285 -18.26 -9.18 -8.80
C ALA A 285 -18.14 -8.09 -9.89
N GLU A 286 -19.25 -7.63 -10.46
CA GLU A 286 -19.25 -6.50 -11.42
C GLU A 286 -18.79 -5.18 -10.77
N LEU A 287 -19.25 -4.87 -9.56
CA LEU A 287 -18.80 -3.70 -8.80
C LEU A 287 -17.29 -3.76 -8.53
N LYS A 288 -16.80 -4.90 -8.06
CA LYS A 288 -15.37 -5.12 -7.80
C LYS A 288 -14.55 -4.95 -9.07
N SER A 289 -15.02 -5.51 -10.18
CA SER A 289 -14.34 -5.42 -11.48
C SER A 289 -14.25 -3.97 -12.00
N SER A 290 -15.35 -3.21 -11.94
CA SER A 290 -15.36 -1.81 -12.37
C SER A 290 -14.47 -0.94 -11.48
N PHE A 291 -14.48 -1.17 -10.17
CA PHE A 291 -13.57 -0.51 -9.24
C PHE A 291 -12.10 -0.83 -9.54
N VAL A 292 -11.74 -2.12 -9.63
CA VAL A 292 -10.35 -2.56 -9.88
C VAL A 292 -9.80 -1.95 -11.17
N LYS A 293 -10.63 -1.86 -12.23
CA LYS A 293 -10.22 -1.23 -13.49
C LYS A 293 -9.81 0.24 -13.31
N VAL A 294 -10.61 1.03 -12.60
CA VAL A 294 -10.29 2.43 -12.30
C VAL A 294 -9.08 2.52 -11.38
N TYR A 295 -9.07 1.69 -10.35
CA TYR A 295 -8.07 1.68 -9.31
C TYR A 295 -6.67 1.35 -9.86
N LEU A 296 -6.54 0.35 -10.73
CA LEU A 296 -5.24 0.00 -11.35
C LEU A 296 -4.72 1.11 -12.26
N LYS A 297 -5.61 1.91 -12.85
CA LYS A 297 -5.25 2.98 -13.78
C LYS A 297 -4.94 4.30 -13.07
N ARG A 298 -5.61 4.58 -11.94
CA ARG A 298 -5.66 5.92 -11.34
C ARG A 298 -5.47 5.96 -9.81
N GLY A 299 -5.47 4.79 -9.17
CA GLY A 299 -5.20 4.59 -7.75
C GLY A 299 -3.72 4.64 -7.39
#